data_AF-A0A3D4BMJ0-F1
#
_entry.id   AF-A0A3D4BMJ0-F1
#
_cell.length_a   1.000
_cell.length_b   1.000
_cell.length_c   1.000
_cell.angle_alpha   90.00
_cell.angle_beta   90.00
_cell.angle_gamma   90.00
#
_symmetry.space_group_name_H-M   'P 1'
#
loop_
_entity.id
_entity.type
_entity.pdbx_description
1 polymer ?
#
loop_
_entity_poly.entity_id
_entity_poly.type
_entity_poly.pdbx_seq_one_letter_code
_entity_poly.pdbx_strand_id
1 'polypeptide(L)'
;AGHSLGGALSPVLALYLQNNQDQWNSKGQVTTISTYPTAGATPGTKDFADYYGNLIQDGKIDYHSEYNTFDVVPHGYQPDTIDKIPTLYSPENGGQIDSPSDANPQNPVIGMIATGLSLDAYKAGIQWGRIPGNPYRQVQPWTALANCAFNQDTDNEVQKKLAFVSPLILPPGLQDYSDTFKETVRYLYQALTQHTTEYNRLLDIEGFMNRYNTIRSNDKPSSSQEVDLAAEMVKRATGVDLTNLPQANEVKTV
;
A
#
# COMPACT_ATOMS: atom_id res chain seq x y z
N ALA A 1 11.99 -7.34 -3.57
CA ALA A 1 11.16 -6.12 -3.63
C ALA A 1 9.73 -6.48 -3.31
N GLY A 2 8.92 -5.52 -2.87
CA GLY A 2 7.49 -5.73 -2.68
C GLY A 2 6.78 -4.43 -2.32
N HIS A 3 5.51 -4.33 -2.72
CA HIS A 3 4.64 -3.20 -2.45
C HIS A 3 3.54 -3.61 -1.46
N SER A 4 3.05 -2.69 -0.61
CA SER A 4 1.96 -2.95 0.33
C SER A 4 2.31 -4.08 1.32
N LEU A 5 1.47 -5.11 1.45
CA LEU A 5 1.80 -6.33 2.18
C LEU A 5 3.11 -6.95 1.68
N GLY A 6 3.40 -6.86 0.38
CA GLY A 6 4.68 -7.28 -0.19
C GLY A 6 5.87 -6.47 0.35
N GLY A 7 5.67 -5.18 0.66
CA GLY A 7 6.68 -4.32 1.28
C GLY A 7 6.94 -4.67 2.75
N ALA A 8 5.94 -5.19 3.46
CA ALA A 8 6.14 -5.75 4.80
C ALA A 8 6.80 -7.15 4.75
N LEU A 9 6.46 -7.97 3.75
CA LEU A 9 6.97 -9.34 3.63
C LEU A 9 8.37 -9.44 3.00
N SER A 10 8.73 -8.54 2.08
CA SER A 10 10.04 -8.59 1.43
C SER A 10 11.23 -8.47 2.39
N PRO A 11 11.23 -7.62 3.44
CA PRO A 11 12.28 -7.68 4.46
C PRO A 11 12.26 -8.98 5.24
N VAL A 12 11.08 -9.51 5.61
CA VAL A 12 10.98 -10.79 6.34
C VAL A 12 11.58 -11.94 5.53
N LEU A 13 11.30 -11.99 4.22
CA LEU A 13 11.89 -12.99 3.32
C LEU A 13 13.41 -12.81 3.18
N ALA A 14 13.89 -11.56 3.04
CA ALA A 14 15.32 -11.28 3.00
C ALA A 14 16.02 -11.74 4.29
N LEU A 15 15.41 -11.52 5.45
CA LEU A 15 15.90 -12.03 6.74
C LEU A 15 15.98 -13.55 6.75
N TYR A 16 14.90 -14.21 6.32
CA TYR A 16 14.85 -15.66 6.25
C TYR A 16 15.97 -16.22 5.36
N LEU A 17 16.15 -15.65 4.17
CA LEU A 17 17.23 -16.05 3.26
C LEU A 17 18.60 -15.81 3.90
N GLN A 18 18.82 -14.65 4.52
CA GLN A 18 20.08 -14.32 5.19
C GLN A 18 20.42 -15.30 6.32
N ASN A 19 19.43 -15.68 7.12
CA ASN A 19 19.66 -16.56 8.28
C ASN A 19 19.79 -18.04 7.90
N ASN A 20 19.33 -18.42 6.71
CA ASN A 20 19.35 -19.82 6.25
C ASN A 20 20.33 -20.03 5.08
N GLN A 21 21.31 -19.15 4.88
CA GLN A 21 22.26 -19.23 3.77
C GLN A 21 22.95 -20.59 3.66
N ASP A 22 23.27 -21.25 4.78
CA ASP A 22 23.91 -22.58 4.76
C ASP A 22 23.06 -23.65 4.04
N GLN A 23 21.75 -23.45 3.97
CA GLN A 23 20.81 -24.40 3.36
C GLN A 23 20.64 -24.20 1.84
N TRP A 24 20.79 -22.97 1.34
CA TRP A 24 20.49 -22.64 -0.08
C TRP A 24 21.66 -21.98 -0.83
N ASN A 25 22.61 -21.39 -0.12
CA ASN A 25 23.80 -20.72 -0.64
C ASN A 25 25.10 -21.41 -0.19
N SER A 26 25.10 -22.74 -0.07
CA SER A 26 26.24 -23.53 0.45
C SER A 26 27.54 -23.38 -0.34
N LYS A 27 27.47 -22.90 -1.59
CA LYS A 27 28.62 -22.58 -2.44
C LYS A 27 29.08 -21.12 -2.36
N GLY A 28 28.41 -20.29 -1.57
CA GLY A 28 28.74 -18.87 -1.38
C GLY A 28 28.66 -18.02 -2.65
N GLN A 29 27.79 -18.39 -3.60
CA GLN A 29 27.68 -17.69 -4.89
C GLN A 29 26.88 -16.40 -4.77
N VAL A 30 25.95 -16.33 -3.83
CA VAL A 30 25.21 -15.11 -3.51
C VAL A 30 25.94 -14.38 -2.40
N THR A 31 26.51 -13.23 -2.70
CA THR A 31 27.31 -12.44 -1.75
C THR A 31 26.51 -11.32 -1.08
N THR A 32 25.33 -10.97 -1.62
CA THR A 32 24.52 -9.86 -1.13
C THR A 32 23.04 -10.17 -1.34
N ILE A 33 22.22 -9.81 -0.35
CA ILE A 33 20.76 -9.85 -0.42
C ILE A 33 20.26 -8.42 -0.36
N SER A 34 19.70 -7.93 -1.47
CA SER A 34 19.09 -6.60 -1.51
C SER A 34 17.56 -6.70 -1.40
N THR A 35 16.95 -5.76 -0.69
CA THR A 35 15.49 -5.65 -0.59
C THR A 35 15.03 -4.21 -0.80
N TYR A 36 13.88 -4.08 -1.48
CA TYR A 36 13.29 -2.83 -1.91
C TYR A 36 11.81 -2.84 -1.50
N PRO A 37 11.50 -2.65 -0.21
CA PRO A 37 10.14 -2.56 0.27
C PRO A 37 9.56 -1.17 0.04
N THR A 38 8.39 -1.13 -0.61
CA THR A 38 7.60 0.09 -0.82
C THR A 38 6.24 -0.04 -0.17
N ALA A 39 5.70 1.05 0.37
CA ALA A 39 4.36 1.10 0.95
C ALA A 39 4.08 0.04 2.03
N GLY A 40 5.12 -0.47 2.70
CA GLY A 40 5.01 -1.57 3.66
C GLY A 40 4.69 -1.09 5.07
N ALA A 41 3.70 -1.71 5.70
CA ALA A 41 3.51 -1.63 7.15
C ALA A 41 4.71 -2.21 7.92
N THR A 42 4.76 -2.01 9.24
CA THR A 42 5.85 -2.52 10.09
C THR A 42 6.01 -4.03 9.93
N PRO A 43 7.20 -4.53 9.54
CA PRO A 43 7.41 -5.96 9.29
C PRO A 43 7.49 -6.79 10.58
N GLY A 44 7.72 -6.16 11.73
CA GLY A 44 7.86 -6.86 13.00
C GLY A 44 8.04 -5.94 14.21
N THR A 45 8.44 -6.54 15.32
CA THR A 45 8.69 -5.85 16.59
C THR A 45 9.99 -5.04 16.56
N LYS A 46 10.25 -4.29 17.63
CA LYS A 46 11.50 -3.58 17.87
C LYS A 46 12.69 -4.53 17.84
N ASP A 47 12.59 -5.70 18.45
CA ASP A 47 13.69 -6.68 18.45
C ASP A 47 13.98 -7.21 17.04
N PHE A 48 12.92 -7.43 16.25
CA PHE A 48 13.07 -7.74 14.83
C PHE A 48 13.76 -6.60 14.08
N ALA A 49 13.30 -5.35 14.26
CA ALA A 49 13.84 -4.19 13.57
C ALA A 49 15.30 -3.92 13.94
N ASP A 50 15.67 -4.08 15.21
CA ASP A 50 17.03 -3.90 15.70
C ASP A 50 17.95 -5.00 15.16
N TYR A 51 17.50 -6.27 15.19
CA TYR A 51 18.27 -7.38 14.62
C TYR A 51 18.49 -7.20 13.11
N TYR A 52 17.44 -6.81 12.39
CA TYR A 52 17.54 -6.51 10.96
C TYR A 52 18.48 -5.33 10.69
N GLY A 53 18.40 -4.28 11.50
CA GLY A 53 19.28 -3.11 11.44
C GLY A 53 20.76 -3.48 11.59
N ASN A 54 21.09 -4.41 12.48
CA ASN A 54 22.46 -4.92 12.63
C ASN A 54 22.95 -5.63 11.36
N LEU A 55 22.09 -6.40 10.68
CA LEU A 55 22.44 -7.05 9.41
C LEU A 55 22.68 -6.04 8.29
N ILE A 56 21.98 -4.90 8.30
CA ILE A 56 22.24 -3.80 7.38
C ILE A 56 23.60 -3.16 7.67
N GLN A 57 23.89 -2.87 8.94
CA GLN A 57 25.18 -2.28 9.36
C GLN A 57 26.37 -3.18 9.04
N ASP A 58 26.19 -4.50 9.17
CA ASP A 58 27.18 -5.52 8.80
C ASP A 58 27.34 -5.69 7.27
N GLY A 59 26.52 -5.01 6.46
CA GLY A 59 26.53 -5.15 4.99
C GLY A 59 26.01 -6.50 4.48
N LYS A 60 25.30 -7.26 5.33
CA LYS A 60 24.72 -8.57 4.97
C LYS A 60 23.42 -8.42 4.20
N ILE A 61 22.65 -7.39 4.52
CA ILE A 61 21.42 -7.03 3.81
C ILE A 61 21.54 -5.59 3.32
N ASP A 62 21.25 -5.39 2.05
CA ASP A 62 21.20 -4.09 1.42
C ASP A 62 19.73 -3.61 1.36
N TYR A 63 19.37 -2.59 2.14
CA TYR A 63 18.00 -2.23 2.46
C TYR A 63 17.61 -0.86 1.89
N HIS A 64 16.65 -0.85 0.96
CA HIS A 64 16.22 0.34 0.23
C HIS A 64 14.72 0.60 0.45
N SER A 65 14.31 0.85 1.70
CA SER A 65 12.91 1.13 1.99
C SER A 65 12.51 2.54 1.61
N GLU A 66 11.38 2.63 0.92
CA GLU A 66 10.80 3.91 0.48
C GLU A 66 9.29 3.94 0.77
N TYR A 67 8.78 5.10 1.18
CA TYR A 67 7.36 5.26 1.43
C TYR A 67 6.85 6.67 1.09
N ASN A 68 5.57 6.73 0.73
CA ASN A 68 4.85 7.98 0.55
C ASN A 68 4.36 8.50 1.91
N THR A 69 4.67 9.75 2.26
CA THR A 69 4.26 10.31 3.55
C THR A 69 2.75 10.51 3.69
N PHE A 70 2.02 10.56 2.58
CA PHE A 70 0.55 10.61 2.54
C PHE A 70 -0.09 9.21 2.45
N ASP A 71 0.68 8.12 2.47
CA ASP A 71 0.14 6.76 2.50
C ASP A 71 -0.08 6.31 3.95
N VAL A 72 -1.30 5.84 4.24
CA VAL A 72 -1.68 5.36 5.58
C VAL A 72 -1.01 4.03 5.95
N VAL A 73 -0.66 3.18 4.98
CA VAL A 73 -0.21 1.80 5.24
C VAL A 73 1.15 1.74 5.95
N PRO A 74 2.19 2.50 5.53
CA PRO A 74 3.48 2.55 6.22
C PRO A 74 3.41 3.00 7.69
N HIS A 75 2.34 3.69 8.09
CA HIS A 75 2.14 4.18 9.45
C HIS A 75 1.67 3.09 10.42
N GLY A 76 1.09 2.00 9.92
CA GLY A 76 0.77 0.83 10.74
C GLY A 76 1.99 -0.06 10.92
N TYR A 77 2.29 -0.65 12.07
CA TYR A 77 1.62 -0.56 13.39
C TYR A 77 2.50 0.11 14.44
N GLN A 78 3.52 0.89 14.06
CA GLN A 78 4.36 1.59 15.03
C GLN A 78 3.53 2.68 15.76
N PRO A 79 3.57 2.75 17.11
CA PRO A 79 2.65 3.62 17.88
C PRO A 79 2.68 5.10 17.46
N ASP A 80 3.88 5.65 17.32
CA ASP A 80 4.10 7.07 17.03
C ASP A 80 3.74 7.46 15.59
N THR A 81 3.56 6.49 14.70
CA THR A 81 3.10 6.71 13.32
C THR A 81 1.61 6.39 13.15
N ILE A 82 1.08 5.40 13.86
CA ILE A 82 -0.35 5.04 13.79
C ILE A 82 -1.24 6.20 14.29
N ASP A 83 -0.76 6.95 15.29
CA ASP A 83 -1.45 8.11 15.85
C ASP A 83 -1.62 9.26 14.83
N LYS A 84 -0.86 9.26 13.73
CA LYS A 84 -0.94 10.27 12.67
C LYS A 84 -2.02 9.95 11.64
N ILE A 85 -2.46 8.69 11.55
CA ILE A 85 -3.43 8.25 10.53
C ILE A 85 -4.70 9.12 10.58
N PRO A 86 -5.37 9.35 11.73
CA PRO A 86 -6.64 10.07 11.75
C PRO A 86 -6.59 11.49 11.17
N THR A 87 -5.43 12.15 11.24
CA THR A 87 -5.23 13.53 10.78
C THR A 87 -4.35 13.60 9.53
N LEU A 88 -4.01 12.47 8.89
CA LEU A 88 -3.02 12.44 7.79
C LEU A 88 -3.37 13.37 6.61
N TYR A 89 -4.68 13.52 6.33
CA TYR A 89 -5.19 14.35 5.23
C TYR A 89 -5.82 15.67 5.66
N SER A 90 -5.57 16.06 6.91
CA SER A 90 -6.00 17.34 7.44
C SER A 90 -5.26 18.52 6.82
N PRO A 91 -5.87 19.72 6.82
CA PRO A 91 -5.21 20.95 6.37
C PRO A 91 -3.87 21.23 7.08
N GLU A 92 -3.74 20.93 8.37
CA GLU A 92 -2.49 21.12 9.12
C GLU A 92 -1.34 20.23 8.60
N ASN A 93 -1.66 19.10 7.96
CA ASN A 93 -0.69 18.17 7.38
C ASN A 93 -0.58 18.32 5.84
N GLY A 94 -1.13 19.39 5.27
CA GLY A 94 -1.07 19.67 3.82
C GLY A 94 -2.12 18.93 2.99
N GLY A 95 -3.14 18.35 3.62
CA GLY A 95 -4.34 17.84 2.95
C GLY A 95 -5.49 18.86 2.93
N GLN A 96 -6.71 18.37 2.66
CA GLN A 96 -7.92 19.20 2.55
C GLN A 96 -9.18 18.53 3.12
N ILE A 97 -9.00 17.44 3.87
CA ILE A 97 -10.08 16.65 4.45
C ILE A 97 -10.12 17.00 5.93
N ASP A 98 -11.22 17.57 6.40
CA ASP A 98 -11.29 17.97 7.79
C ASP A 98 -11.25 16.74 8.68
N SER A 99 -10.37 16.78 9.69
CA SER A 99 -10.43 15.82 10.78
C SER A 99 -11.82 15.94 11.41
N PRO A 100 -12.60 14.86 11.55
CA PRO A 100 -13.92 14.97 12.13
C PRO A 100 -13.79 15.55 13.54
N SER A 101 -14.39 16.73 13.70
CA SER A 101 -14.26 17.62 14.85
C SER A 101 -14.89 17.07 16.13
N ASP A 102 -15.71 16.02 16.00
CA ASP A 102 -16.28 15.30 17.12
C ASP A 102 -15.44 14.06 17.40
N ALA A 103 -14.34 14.25 18.13
CA ALA A 103 -13.57 13.20 18.79
C ALA A 103 -14.37 12.50 19.91
N ASN A 104 -15.67 12.28 19.69
CA ASN A 104 -16.46 11.33 20.43
C ASN A 104 -16.17 9.94 19.83
N PRO A 105 -15.48 9.03 20.55
CA PRO A 105 -15.14 7.69 20.08
C PRO A 105 -16.37 6.80 19.75
N GLN A 106 -17.58 7.32 19.88
CA GLN A 106 -18.85 6.70 19.51
C GLN A 106 -19.32 7.07 18.08
N ASN A 107 -18.65 7.98 17.37
CA ASN A 107 -19.11 8.46 16.05
C ASN A 107 -18.58 7.54 14.91
N PRO A 108 -19.47 6.91 14.11
CA PRO A 108 -19.20 5.63 13.43
C PRO A 108 -18.25 5.68 12.23
N VAL A 109 -17.73 6.84 11.82
CA VAL A 109 -17.16 7.01 10.47
C VAL A 109 -15.63 7.07 10.44
N ILE A 110 -14.97 7.70 11.44
CA ILE A 110 -13.55 7.39 11.77
C ILE A 110 -13.43 5.94 12.22
N GLY A 111 -14.47 5.50 12.93
CA GLY A 111 -14.71 4.12 13.27
C GLY A 111 -14.62 3.20 12.05
N MET A 112 -15.08 3.51 10.85
CA MET A 112 -15.17 2.48 9.80
C MET A 112 -13.85 2.18 9.06
N ILE A 113 -13.02 3.19 8.84
CA ILE A 113 -11.71 3.02 8.15
C ILE A 113 -10.67 2.50 9.14
N ALA A 114 -10.68 3.05 10.36
CA ALA A 114 -9.99 2.43 11.47
C ALA A 114 -10.53 1.00 11.67
N THR A 115 -11.85 0.72 11.61
CA THR A 115 -12.41 -0.63 11.88
C THR A 115 -12.18 -1.67 10.80
N GLY A 116 -11.69 -1.34 9.60
CA GLY A 116 -11.14 -2.37 8.71
C GLY A 116 -9.90 -3.05 9.33
N LEU A 117 -9.01 -2.24 9.91
CA LEU A 117 -7.79 -2.69 10.60
C LEU A 117 -8.03 -2.92 12.10
N SER A 118 -9.07 -2.30 12.68
CA SER A 118 -9.48 -2.47 14.07
C SER A 118 -10.42 -3.64 14.27
N LEU A 119 -11.18 -4.16 13.30
CA LEU A 119 -12.10 -5.29 13.58
C LEU A 119 -11.32 -6.55 14.00
N ASP A 120 -10.11 -6.74 13.48
CA ASP A 120 -9.20 -7.79 13.96
C ASP A 120 -8.61 -7.44 15.34
N ALA A 121 -8.32 -6.17 15.63
CA ALA A 121 -7.89 -5.72 16.96
C ALA A 121 -9.02 -5.61 18.01
N TYR A 122 -10.28 -5.50 17.57
CA TYR A 122 -11.50 -5.32 18.37
C TYR A 122 -12.15 -6.66 18.71
N LYS A 123 -12.07 -7.66 17.81
CA LYS A 123 -12.24 -9.07 18.19
C LYS A 123 -11.23 -9.50 19.27
N ALA A 124 -10.11 -8.79 19.38
CA ALA A 124 -9.10 -8.95 20.43
C ALA A 124 -9.23 -7.95 21.61
N GLY A 125 -10.21 -7.02 21.60
CA GLY A 125 -10.51 -6.12 22.73
C GLY A 125 -9.55 -4.94 22.96
N ILE A 126 -8.86 -4.42 21.94
CA ILE A 126 -7.84 -3.38 22.09
C ILE A 126 -8.44 -1.95 21.99
N GLN A 127 -8.25 -1.12 23.02
CA GLN A 127 -8.59 0.32 23.01
C GLN A 127 -7.50 1.15 22.30
N TRP A 128 -7.91 2.08 21.44
CA TRP A 128 -7.04 2.86 20.53
C TRP A 128 -6.26 4.01 21.19
N GLY A 129 -6.36 4.19 22.50
CA GLY A 129 -5.45 5.08 23.24
C GLY A 129 -4.27 4.26 23.76
N ARG A 130 -3.08 4.38 23.12
CA ARG A 130 -1.89 3.56 23.38
C ARG A 130 -2.23 2.07 23.38
N ILE A 131 -1.89 1.30 22.34
CA ILE A 131 -1.79 -0.15 22.50
C ILE A 131 -0.71 -0.40 23.59
N PRO A 132 -1.07 -0.75 24.85
CA PRO A 132 -0.09 -0.78 25.91
C PRO A 132 0.87 -1.94 25.63
N GLY A 133 2.15 -1.64 25.49
CA GLY A 133 3.16 -2.63 25.13
C GLY A 133 3.21 -3.01 23.65
N ASN A 134 2.65 -2.22 22.73
CA ASN A 134 2.87 -2.43 21.29
C ASN A 134 4.37 -2.35 20.96
N PRO A 135 4.97 -3.47 20.52
CA PRO A 135 6.40 -3.52 20.27
C PRO A 135 6.74 -3.21 18.81
N TYR A 136 5.78 -2.96 17.91
CA TYR A 136 6.04 -2.81 16.48
C TYR A 136 6.89 -1.58 16.16
N ARG A 137 7.82 -1.77 15.20
CA ARG A 137 8.75 -0.72 14.76
C ARG A 137 9.15 -0.93 13.30
N GLN A 138 9.25 0.16 12.54
CA GLN A 138 9.80 0.12 11.19
C GLN A 138 11.30 -0.16 11.21
N VAL A 139 11.77 -0.97 10.25
CA VAL A 139 13.21 -1.17 10.00
C VAL A 139 13.82 0.13 9.46
N GLN A 140 15.03 0.45 9.89
CA GLN A 140 15.77 1.64 9.41
C GLN A 140 16.86 1.25 8.41
N PRO A 141 17.15 2.07 7.38
CA PRO A 141 16.52 3.36 7.09
C PRO A 141 15.09 3.23 6.53
N TRP A 142 14.16 4.03 7.05
CA TRP A 142 12.79 4.17 6.53
C TRP A 142 12.68 5.50 5.78
N THR A 143 12.81 5.47 4.45
CA THR A 143 13.05 6.69 3.66
C THR A 143 11.76 7.24 3.07
N ALA A 144 11.43 8.50 3.39
CA ALA A 144 10.33 9.18 2.76
C ALA A 144 10.68 9.56 1.31
N LEU A 145 9.77 9.29 0.38
CA LEU A 145 9.89 9.73 -1.01
C LEU A 145 9.80 11.26 -1.10
N ALA A 146 10.53 11.86 -2.04
CA ALA A 146 10.43 13.29 -2.30
C ALA A 146 9.11 13.62 -2.99
N ASN A 147 8.61 14.85 -2.81
CA ASN A 147 7.41 15.38 -3.49
C ASN A 147 6.12 14.57 -3.21
N CYS A 148 6.02 13.95 -2.03
CA CYS A 148 4.77 13.42 -1.50
C CYS A 148 3.82 14.59 -1.21
N ALA A 149 2.58 14.50 -1.72
CA ALA A 149 1.59 15.55 -1.58
C ALA A 149 0.18 14.96 -1.64
N PHE A 150 -0.78 15.65 -1.05
CA PHE A 150 -2.20 15.37 -1.23
C PHE A 150 -2.60 15.38 -2.72
N ASN A 151 -3.41 14.42 -3.16
CA ASN A 151 -3.82 14.32 -4.57
C ASN A 151 -5.11 15.13 -4.77
N GLN A 152 -4.94 16.39 -5.19
CA GLN A 152 -6.05 17.31 -5.41
C GLN A 152 -7.02 16.83 -6.50
N ASP A 153 -6.51 16.19 -7.56
CA ASP A 153 -7.34 15.76 -8.69
C ASP A 153 -8.31 14.65 -8.28
N THR A 154 -7.82 13.69 -7.49
CA THR A 154 -8.63 12.63 -6.87
C THR A 154 -9.70 13.23 -5.98
N ASP A 155 -9.32 14.14 -5.08
CA ASP A 155 -10.27 14.73 -4.15
C ASP A 155 -11.34 15.54 -4.90
N ASN A 156 -10.95 16.32 -5.92
CA ASN A 156 -11.88 17.05 -6.79
C ASN A 156 -12.85 16.10 -7.52
N GLU A 157 -12.39 14.94 -7.99
CA GLU A 157 -13.26 13.95 -8.64
C GLU A 157 -14.26 13.33 -7.66
N VAL A 158 -13.81 12.97 -6.46
CA VAL A 158 -14.66 12.40 -5.41
C VAL A 158 -15.70 13.42 -4.96
N GLN A 159 -15.31 14.68 -4.73
CA GLN A 159 -16.24 15.75 -4.38
C GLN A 159 -17.31 15.95 -5.47
N LYS A 160 -16.95 15.91 -6.75
CA LYS A 160 -17.93 15.96 -7.87
C LYS A 160 -18.93 14.81 -7.82
N LYS A 161 -18.46 13.58 -7.56
CA LYS A 161 -19.33 12.40 -7.42
C LYS A 161 -20.25 12.51 -6.21
N LEU A 162 -19.71 12.94 -5.07
CA LEU A 162 -20.48 13.15 -3.84
C LEU A 162 -21.54 14.25 -4.00
N ALA A 163 -21.25 15.32 -4.74
CA ALA A 163 -22.23 16.38 -5.03
C ALA A 163 -23.45 15.87 -5.82
N PHE A 164 -23.27 14.82 -6.64
CA PHE A 164 -24.37 14.19 -7.39
C PHE A 164 -25.20 13.22 -6.54
N VAL A 165 -24.59 12.60 -5.52
CA VAL A 165 -25.24 11.60 -4.65
C VAL A 165 -25.86 12.23 -3.40
N SER A 166 -25.30 13.34 -2.89
CA SER A 166 -25.79 14.04 -1.69
C SER A 166 -27.27 14.48 -1.75
N PRO A 167 -27.88 14.80 -2.91
CA PRO A 167 -29.32 15.08 -3.00
C PRO A 167 -30.20 13.82 -3.04
N LEU A 168 -29.63 12.65 -3.31
CA LEU A 168 -30.35 11.39 -3.51
C LEU A 168 -30.16 10.46 -2.29
N ILE A 169 -31.09 10.57 -1.34
CA ILE A 169 -31.51 9.48 -0.43
C ILE A 169 -30.44 9.07 0.60
N LEU A 170 -30.12 9.96 1.55
CA LEU A 170 -29.79 9.48 2.90
C LEU A 170 -31.11 9.36 3.70
N PRO A 171 -31.39 8.21 4.34
CA PRO A 171 -32.52 8.07 5.26
C PRO A 171 -32.56 9.23 6.26
N PRO A 172 -33.74 9.69 6.71
CA PRO A 172 -33.87 10.89 7.56
C PRO A 172 -32.95 10.89 8.80
N GLY A 173 -32.70 9.72 9.41
CA GLY A 173 -31.81 9.58 10.56
C GLY A 173 -30.30 9.65 10.26
N LEU A 174 -29.90 9.75 8.98
CA LEU A 174 -28.50 9.82 8.53
C LEU A 174 -28.12 11.18 7.92
N GLN A 175 -29.06 12.13 7.82
CA GLN A 175 -28.78 13.45 7.27
C GLN A 175 -27.80 14.26 8.13
N ASP A 176 -27.88 14.12 9.45
CA ASP A 176 -26.96 14.74 10.42
C ASP A 176 -25.53 14.21 10.30
N TYR A 177 -25.34 13.03 9.69
CA TYR A 177 -24.03 12.40 9.46
C TYR A 177 -23.52 12.60 8.03
N SER A 178 -24.22 13.37 7.21
CA SER A 178 -23.92 13.50 5.78
C SER A 178 -22.53 14.08 5.50
N ASP A 179 -22.09 15.08 6.28
CA ASP A 179 -20.76 15.67 6.13
C ASP A 179 -19.67 14.71 6.60
N THR A 180 -19.88 14.01 7.73
CA THR A 180 -18.97 12.98 8.22
C THR A 180 -18.81 11.82 7.21
N PHE A 181 -19.91 11.42 6.56
CA PHE A 181 -19.88 10.43 5.49
C PHE A 181 -19.06 10.92 4.29
N LYS A 182 -19.24 12.16 3.85
CA LYS A 182 -18.48 12.75 2.73
C LYS A 182 -16.98 12.77 3.04
N GLU A 183 -16.58 13.27 4.20
CA GLU A 183 -15.17 13.34 4.61
C GLU A 183 -14.55 11.94 4.69
N THR A 184 -15.31 10.95 5.13
CA THR A 184 -14.83 9.55 5.17
C THR A 184 -14.64 8.97 3.79
N VAL A 185 -15.58 9.19 2.86
CA VAL A 185 -15.42 8.74 1.49
C VAL A 185 -14.21 9.42 0.86
N ARG A 186 -14.05 10.73 1.02
CA ARG A 186 -12.86 11.47 0.56
C ARG A 186 -11.58 10.85 1.15
N TYR A 187 -11.56 10.57 2.45
CA TYR A 187 -10.42 9.96 3.12
C TYR A 187 -10.08 8.59 2.54
N LEU A 188 -11.07 7.70 2.34
CA LEU A 188 -10.87 6.37 1.77
C LEU A 188 -10.27 6.42 0.37
N TYR A 189 -10.83 7.28 -0.49
CA TYR A 189 -10.31 7.46 -1.84
C TYR A 189 -8.89 8.00 -1.81
N GLN A 190 -8.62 8.97 -0.95
CA GLN A 190 -7.28 9.52 -0.78
C GLN A 190 -6.29 8.44 -0.31
N ALA A 191 -6.66 7.63 0.67
CA ALA A 191 -5.84 6.52 1.17
C ALA A 191 -5.51 5.50 0.08
N LEU A 192 -6.51 5.08 -0.71
CA LEU A 192 -6.32 4.14 -1.81
C LEU A 192 -5.41 4.71 -2.90
N THR A 193 -5.64 5.97 -3.30
CA THR A 193 -4.81 6.65 -4.32
C THR A 193 -3.37 6.79 -3.85
N GLN A 194 -3.16 7.27 -2.62
CA GLN A 194 -1.82 7.47 -2.07
C GLN A 194 -1.06 6.15 -1.89
N HIS A 195 -1.80 5.07 -1.58
CA HIS A 195 -1.23 3.75 -1.41
C HIS A 195 -0.91 3.04 -2.73
N THR A 196 -1.61 3.34 -3.83
CA THR A 196 -1.46 2.56 -5.07
C THR A 196 -0.98 3.39 -6.24
N THR A 197 -1.72 4.43 -6.61
CA THR A 197 -1.49 5.20 -7.83
C THR A 197 -0.32 6.17 -7.68
N GLU A 198 -0.19 6.85 -6.54
CA GLU A 198 0.84 7.90 -6.37
C GLU A 198 2.26 7.36 -6.46
N TYR A 199 2.51 6.10 -6.10
CA TYR A 199 3.83 5.49 -6.24
C TYR A 199 4.29 5.41 -7.70
N ASN A 200 3.38 5.33 -8.68
CA ASN A 200 3.75 5.37 -10.09
C ASN A 200 4.45 6.67 -10.47
N ARG A 201 3.96 7.79 -9.93
CA ARG A 201 4.54 9.12 -10.11
C ARG A 201 5.78 9.31 -9.26
N LEU A 202 5.71 8.96 -7.97
CA LEU A 202 6.79 9.19 -7.00
C LEU A 202 8.06 8.39 -7.33
N LEU A 203 7.92 7.21 -7.93
CA LEU A 203 9.04 6.34 -8.32
C LEU A 203 9.35 6.40 -9.84
N ASP A 204 8.75 7.33 -10.58
CA ASP A 204 8.90 7.46 -12.04
C ASP A 204 8.64 6.13 -12.81
N ILE A 205 7.68 5.34 -12.34
CA ILE A 205 7.31 4.06 -12.98
C ILE A 205 6.74 4.33 -14.36
N GLU A 206 5.97 5.40 -14.54
CA GLU A 206 5.41 5.75 -15.86
C GLU A 206 6.51 6.11 -16.86
N GLY A 207 7.48 6.93 -16.46
CA GLY A 207 8.64 7.26 -17.29
C GLY A 207 9.46 6.03 -17.65
N PHE A 208 9.70 5.15 -16.67
CA PHE A 208 10.36 3.86 -16.90
C PHE A 208 9.58 2.99 -17.88
N MET A 209 8.28 2.78 -17.67
CA MET A 209 7.45 1.92 -18.50
C MET A 209 7.33 2.44 -19.93
N ASN A 210 7.27 3.76 -20.12
CA ASN A 210 7.29 4.38 -21.45
C ASN A 210 8.61 4.08 -22.19
N ARG A 211 9.76 4.23 -21.50
CA ARG A 211 11.08 3.91 -22.08
C ARG A 211 11.22 2.42 -22.34
N TYR A 212 10.81 1.57 -21.39
CA TYR A 212 10.83 0.12 -21.53
C TYR A 212 10.03 -0.33 -22.74
N ASN A 213 8.80 0.17 -22.89
CA ASN A 213 7.95 -0.15 -24.03
C ASN A 213 8.56 0.31 -25.35
N THR A 214 9.21 1.48 -25.37
CA THR A 214 9.92 1.99 -26.56
C THR A 214 11.11 1.10 -26.95
N ILE A 215 11.93 0.67 -25.98
CA ILE A 215 13.04 -0.26 -26.23
C ILE A 215 12.47 -1.59 -26.73
N ARG A 216 11.46 -2.13 -26.03
CA ARG A 216 10.81 -3.39 -26.40
C ARG A 216 10.23 -3.36 -27.81
N SER A 217 9.66 -2.24 -28.26
CA SER A 217 9.12 -2.13 -29.62
C SER A 217 10.22 -2.02 -30.69
N ASN A 218 11.35 -1.41 -30.38
CA ASN A 218 12.43 -1.15 -31.33
C ASN A 218 13.43 -2.32 -31.44
N ASP A 219 13.64 -3.05 -30.34
CA ASP A 219 14.64 -4.12 -30.23
C ASP A 219 14.01 -5.52 -30.08
N LYS A 220 12.74 -5.69 -30.49
CA LYS A 220 12.04 -6.99 -30.40
C LYS A 220 12.82 -8.06 -31.20
N PRO A 221 13.41 -9.08 -30.56
CA PRO A 221 14.06 -10.17 -31.29
C PRO A 221 13.03 -10.87 -32.18
N SER A 222 13.39 -11.19 -33.41
CA SER A 222 12.50 -11.87 -34.36
C SER A 222 11.99 -13.24 -33.87
N SER A 223 12.60 -13.79 -32.81
CA SER A 223 12.23 -15.03 -32.14
C SER A 223 11.49 -14.86 -30.81
N SER A 224 11.19 -13.62 -30.36
CA SER A 224 10.52 -13.43 -29.07
C SER A 224 9.04 -13.82 -29.14
N GLN A 225 8.65 -14.82 -28.35
CA GLN A 225 7.25 -15.07 -28.01
C GLN A 225 6.87 -14.24 -26.79
N GLU A 226 5.79 -13.47 -26.91
CA GLU A 226 5.21 -12.74 -25.79
C GLU A 226 4.42 -13.73 -24.94
N VAL A 227 4.92 -14.03 -23.75
CA VAL A 227 4.25 -14.92 -22.80
C VAL A 227 3.41 -14.05 -21.88
N ASP A 228 2.09 -14.16 -21.99
CA ASP A 228 1.18 -13.62 -20.99
C ASP A 228 1.28 -14.47 -19.72
N LEU A 229 2.13 -14.01 -18.80
CA LEU A 229 2.37 -14.68 -17.51
C LEU A 229 1.08 -14.84 -16.69
N ALA A 230 0.12 -13.93 -16.79
CA ALA A 230 -1.14 -14.05 -16.06
C ALA A 230 -1.99 -15.17 -16.66
N ALA A 231 -2.11 -15.22 -17.99
CA ALA A 231 -2.80 -16.31 -18.68
C ALA A 231 -2.14 -17.67 -18.40
N GLU A 232 -0.81 -17.74 -18.41
CA GLU A 232 -0.05 -18.95 -18.12
C GLU A 232 -0.18 -19.39 -16.65
N MET A 233 -0.24 -18.45 -15.71
CA MET A 233 -0.48 -18.78 -14.30
C MET A 233 -1.91 -19.26 -14.06
N VAL A 234 -2.93 -18.66 -14.70
CA VAL A 234 -4.31 -19.17 -14.63
C VAL A 234 -4.38 -20.55 -15.24
N LYS A 235 -3.74 -20.78 -16.39
CA LYS A 235 -3.64 -22.10 -17.01
C LYS A 235 -3.00 -23.14 -16.10
N ARG A 236 -1.92 -22.79 -15.39
CA ARG A 236 -1.27 -23.69 -14.42
C ARG A 236 -2.12 -23.96 -13.19
N ALA A 237 -2.83 -22.95 -12.68
CA ALA A 237 -3.63 -23.07 -11.47
C ALA A 237 -4.99 -23.74 -11.71
N THR A 238 -5.58 -23.56 -12.89
CA THR A 238 -6.97 -23.95 -13.20
C THR A 238 -7.09 -24.98 -14.33
N GLY A 239 -6.03 -25.20 -15.10
CA GLY A 239 -6.05 -25.98 -16.34
C GLY A 239 -6.68 -25.24 -17.54
N VAL A 240 -7.19 -24.01 -17.35
CA VAL A 240 -7.88 -23.25 -18.39
C VAL A 240 -6.91 -22.34 -19.13
N ASP A 241 -6.76 -22.57 -20.44
CA ASP A 241 -5.90 -21.76 -21.29
C ASP A 241 -6.59 -20.45 -21.70
N LEU A 242 -6.22 -19.35 -21.05
CA LEU A 242 -6.78 -18.03 -21.36
C LEU A 242 -6.19 -17.42 -22.64
N THR A 243 -5.09 -17.93 -23.19
CA THR A 243 -4.44 -17.30 -24.37
C THR A 243 -5.23 -17.49 -25.67
N ASN A 244 -6.24 -18.36 -25.68
CA ASN A 244 -7.07 -18.69 -26.85
C ASN A 244 -8.55 -18.33 -26.68
N LEU A 245 -8.93 -17.61 -25.62
CA LEU A 245 -10.32 -17.21 -25.44
C LEU A 245 -10.68 -16.06 -26.40
N PRO A 246 -11.79 -16.16 -27.16
CA PRO A 246 -12.23 -15.06 -28.03
C PRO A 246 -12.51 -13.81 -27.19
N GLN A 247 -12.06 -12.65 -27.66
CA GLN A 247 -12.38 -11.39 -27.00
C GLN A 247 -13.88 -11.12 -27.11
N ALA A 248 -14.47 -10.53 -26.06
CA ALA A 248 -15.92 -10.29 -25.94
C ALA A 248 -16.53 -9.46 -27.11
N ASN A 249 -15.71 -8.82 -27.93
CA ASN A 249 -16.15 -8.05 -29.10
C ASN A 249 -16.30 -8.88 -30.39
N GLU A 250 -16.00 -10.20 -30.38
CA GLU A 250 -16.16 -11.07 -31.56
C GLU A 250 -17.46 -11.88 -31.58
N VAL A 251 -18.34 -11.75 -30.58
CA VAL A 251 -19.69 -12.32 -30.66
C VAL A 251 -20.55 -11.40 -31.51
N LYS A 252 -20.49 -11.56 -32.83
CA LYS A 252 -21.57 -11.10 -33.70
C LYS A 252 -22.84 -11.84 -33.27
N THR A 253 -23.76 -11.10 -32.67
CA THR A 253 -25.16 -11.52 -32.52
C THR A 253 -25.68 -11.95 -33.89
N VAL A 254 -26.06 -13.22 -34.00
CA VAL A 254 -26.87 -13.77 -35.10
C VAL A 254 -28.33 -13.46 -34.80
#